data_AF-A0A3P6PBS2-F1
#
_entry.id   AF-A0A3P6PBS2-F1
#
_cell.length_a   1.000
_cell.length_b   1.000
_cell.length_c   1.000
_cell.angle_alpha   90.00
_cell.angle_beta   90.00
_cell.angle_gamma   90.00
#
_symmetry.space_group_name_H-M   'P 1'
#
loop_
_entity.id
_entity.type
_entity.pdbx_description
1 polymer ?
#
loop_
_entity_poly.entity_id
_entity_poly.type
_entity_poly.pdbx_seq_one_letter_code
_entity_poly.pdbx_strand_id
1 'polypeptide(L)'
;MGQQIRLLLKYVGEPFDQVFYEAGPAPDFSREQWLSKKDRLGLDFPNLPYFIDGSLRLTQSSAILEYIADKHGMCKLHSHTLQLA
;
A
#
# COMPACT_ATOMS: atom_id res chain seq x y z
N MET A 1 -2.11 -0.46 10.20
CA MET A 1 -1.20 -0.93 9.11
C MET A 1 -1.00 0.21 8.10
N GLY A 2 0.20 0.36 7.54
CA GLY A 2 0.50 1.43 6.55
C GLY A 2 1.18 2.70 7.10
N GLN A 3 1.56 2.77 8.37
CA GLN A 3 2.24 3.95 8.92
C GLN A 3 3.61 4.19 8.28
N GLN A 4 4.38 3.14 8.02
CA GLN A 4 5.67 3.23 7.34
C GLN A 4 5.54 3.80 5.93
N ILE A 5 4.49 3.40 5.20
CA ILE A 5 4.19 3.89 3.84
C ILE A 5 3.92 5.40 3.88
N ARG A 6 3.06 5.86 4.79
CA ARG A 6 2.75 7.29 4.96
C ARG A 6 3.97 8.11 5.36
N LEU A 7 4.78 7.58 6.28
CA LEU A 7 6.00 8.24 6.71
C LEU A 7 6.98 8.38 5.54
N LEU A 8 7.14 7.33 4.72
CA LEU A 8 8.00 7.36 3.55
C LEU A 8 7.50 8.37 2.52
N LEU A 9 6.21 8.35 2.17
CA LEU A 9 5.60 9.33 1.24
C LEU A 9 5.81 10.76 1.73
N LYS A 10 5.60 11.02 3.03
CA LYS A 10 5.89 12.34 3.62
C LYS A 10 7.38 12.70 3.57
N TYR A 11 8.26 11.74 3.83
CA TYR A 11 9.71 11.95 3.81
C TYR A 11 10.22 12.33 2.42
N VAL A 12 9.74 11.65 1.37
CA VAL A 12 10.11 11.96 -0.03
C VAL A 12 9.35 13.15 -0.62
N GLY A 13 8.41 13.73 0.13
CA GLY A 13 7.61 14.88 -0.30
C GLY A 13 6.51 14.55 -1.32
N GLU A 14 6.14 13.28 -1.48
CA GLU A 14 5.11 12.85 -2.44
C GLU A 14 3.72 13.17 -1.88
N PRO A 15 2.89 13.94 -2.59
CA PRO A 15 1.50 14.17 -2.18
C PRO A 15 0.69 12.88 -2.34
N PHE A 16 -0.16 12.58 -1.35
CA PHE A 16 -1.04 11.43 -1.41
C PHE A 16 -2.36 11.72 -0.70
N ASP A 17 -3.43 11.12 -1.23
CA ASP A 17 -4.71 11.04 -0.55
C ASP A 17 -4.77 9.77 0.31
N GLN A 18 -5.35 9.90 1.50
CA GLN A 18 -5.53 8.77 2.40
C GLN A 18 -7.00 8.42 2.53
N VAL A 19 -7.32 7.18 2.15
CA VAL A 19 -8.65 6.60 2.39
C VAL A 19 -8.62 5.83 3.70
N PHE A 20 -9.53 6.17 4.60
CA PHE A 20 -9.75 5.43 5.83
C PHE A 20 -10.97 4.53 5.67
N TYR A 21 -10.82 3.30 6.16
CA TYR A 21 -11.93 2.37 6.31
C TYR A 21 -12.22 2.22 7.81
N GLU A 22 -13.37 2.71 8.23
CA GLU A 22 -13.84 2.66 9.60
C GLU A 22 -14.66 1.39 9.84
N ALA A 23 -14.43 0.77 10.99
CA ALA A 23 -15.31 -0.28 11.46
C ALA A 23 -16.64 0.35 11.90
N GLY A 24 -17.75 -0.37 11.69
CA GLY A 24 -19.05 0.02 12.22
C GLY A 24 -19.04 0.11 13.77
N PRO A 25 -20.11 0.63 14.37
CA PRO A 25 -20.21 0.75 15.82
C PRO A 25 -20.17 -0.62 16.52
N ALA A 26 -19.83 -0.60 17.80
CA ALA A 26 -19.95 -1.76 18.67
C ALA A 26 -21.44 -2.19 18.79
N PRO A 27 -21.73 -3.49 19.02
CA PRO A 27 -20.78 -4.59 19.24
C PRO A 27 -20.27 -5.25 17.94
N ASP A 28 -20.87 -4.93 16.79
CA ASP A 28 -20.68 -5.72 15.57
C ASP A 28 -19.38 -5.39 14.82
N PHE A 29 -18.84 -4.17 14.98
CA PHE A 29 -17.60 -3.72 14.33
C PHE A 29 -17.53 -4.05 12.82
N SER A 30 -18.65 -3.81 12.13
CA SER A 30 -18.82 -4.19 10.73
C SER A 30 -17.69 -3.67 9.83
N ARG A 31 -17.22 -4.52 8.91
CA ARG A 31 -16.17 -4.20 7.92
C ARG A 31 -16.75 -3.86 6.54
N GLU A 32 -18.06 -3.64 6.47
CA GLU A 32 -18.81 -3.48 5.22
C GLU A 32 -18.27 -2.35 4.34
N GLN A 33 -17.74 -1.28 4.94
CA GLN A 33 -17.16 -0.17 4.17
C GLN A 33 -15.99 -0.62 3.28
N TRP A 34 -15.19 -1.58 3.73
CA TRP A 34 -14.14 -2.22 2.93
C TRP A 34 -14.71 -3.30 2.01
N LEU A 35 -15.50 -4.23 2.57
CA LEU A 35 -16.00 -5.41 1.86
C LEU A 35 -16.86 -5.04 0.64
N SER A 36 -17.63 -3.96 0.71
CA SER A 36 -18.47 -3.49 -0.41
C SER A 36 -17.70 -2.82 -1.55
N LYS A 37 -16.45 -2.40 -1.31
CA LYS A 37 -15.64 -1.63 -2.27
C LYS A 37 -14.48 -2.43 -2.86
N LYS A 38 -13.91 -3.39 -2.13
CA LYS A 38 -12.65 -4.07 -2.47
C LYS A 38 -12.60 -4.62 -3.90
N ASP A 39 -13.69 -5.21 -4.38
CA ASP A 39 -13.73 -5.88 -5.68
C ASP A 39 -13.86 -4.88 -6.85
N ARG A 40 -14.26 -3.64 -6.56
CA ARG A 40 -14.40 -2.55 -7.54
C ARG A 40 -13.11 -1.74 -7.71
N LEU A 41 -12.11 -1.98 -6.85
CA LEU A 41 -10.83 -1.29 -6.90
C LEU A 41 -9.87 -1.89 -7.92
N GLY A 42 -10.23 -2.97 -8.64
CA GLY A 42 -9.39 -3.57 -9.67
C GLY A 42 -8.01 -4.03 -9.16
N LEU A 43 -7.91 -4.38 -7.88
CA LEU A 43 -6.69 -4.94 -7.28
C LEU A 43 -6.61 -6.42 -7.66
N ASP A 44 -5.44 -6.90 -8.11
CA ASP A 44 -5.27 -8.33 -8.44
C ASP A 44 -5.48 -9.22 -7.21
N PHE A 45 -4.98 -8.77 -6.05
CA PHE A 45 -5.15 -9.43 -4.76
C PHE A 45 -5.66 -8.41 -3.73
N PRO A 46 -7.00 -8.23 -3.61
CA PRO A 46 -7.58 -7.18 -2.77
C PRO A 46 -7.20 -7.33 -1.29
N ASN A 47 -6.46 -6.35 -0.76
CA ASN A 47 -6.04 -6.32 0.64
C ASN A 47 -5.78 -4.88 1.10
N LEU A 48 -5.70 -4.67 2.42
CA LEU A 48 -5.23 -3.44 3.04
C LEU A 48 -3.83 -3.66 3.63
N PRO A 49 -2.88 -2.71 3.48
CA PRO A 49 -2.99 -1.49 2.68
C PRO A 49 -2.93 -1.78 1.17
N TYR A 50 -3.52 -0.87 0.39
CA TYR A 50 -3.32 -0.77 -1.06
C TYR A 50 -2.72 0.59 -1.42
N PHE A 51 -2.14 0.68 -2.60
CA PHE A 51 -1.60 1.91 -3.18
C PHE A 51 -1.98 1.98 -4.66
N ILE A 52 -2.38 3.16 -5.12
CA ILE A 52 -2.79 3.41 -6.51
C ILE A 52 -2.00 4.61 -7.02
N ASP A 53 -1.29 4.42 -8.14
CA ASP A 53 -0.56 5.48 -8.84
C ASP A 53 -0.83 5.35 -10.35
N GLY A 54 -1.66 6.23 -10.89
CA GLY A 54 -2.16 6.14 -12.26
C GLY A 54 -2.88 4.80 -12.53
N SER A 55 -2.34 3.99 -13.43
CA SER A 55 -2.84 2.65 -13.75
C SER A 55 -2.31 1.55 -12.82
N LEU A 56 -1.26 1.84 -12.04
CA LEU A 56 -0.64 0.87 -11.14
C LEU A 56 -1.49 0.69 -9.89
N ARG A 57 -1.68 -0.57 -9.48
CA ARG A 57 -2.47 -0.97 -8.32
C ARG A 57 -1.67 -2.00 -7.54
N LEU A 58 -1.20 -1.63 -6.36
CA LEU A 58 -0.38 -2.50 -5.51
C LEU A 58 -1.11 -2.84 -4.22
N THR A 59 -0.94 -4.08 -3.77
CA THR A 59 -1.19 -4.51 -2.40
C THR A 59 0.11 -5.11 -1.83
N GLN A 60 0.10 -5.52 -0.57
CA GLN A 60 1.28 -5.87 0.23
C GLN A 60 2.15 -4.66 0.61
N SER A 61 2.32 -4.45 1.92
CA SER A 61 3.00 -3.26 2.43
C SER A 61 4.47 -3.17 2.04
N SER A 62 5.19 -4.30 1.92
CA SER A 62 6.59 -4.32 1.46
C SER A 62 6.71 -3.93 0.00
N ALA A 63 5.87 -4.49 -0.88
CA ALA A 63 5.86 -4.15 -2.30
C ALA A 63 5.55 -2.67 -2.54
N ILE A 64 4.61 -2.10 -1.77
CA ILE A 64 4.31 -0.66 -1.83
C ILE A 64 5.54 0.18 -1.39
N LEU A 65 6.21 -0.21 -0.29
CA LEU A 65 7.40 0.49 0.18
C LEU A 65 8.56 0.40 -0.82
N GLU A 66 8.81 -0.78 -1.39
CA GLU A 66 9.83 -1.00 -2.41
C GLU A 66 9.55 -0.18 -3.66
N TYR A 67 8.31 -0.14 -4.12
CA TYR A 67 7.90 0.69 -5.26
C TYR A 67 8.18 2.19 -5.00
N ILE A 68 7.78 2.71 -3.84
CA ILE A 68 8.04 4.11 -3.49
C ILE A 68 9.56 4.35 -3.37
N ALA A 69 10.30 3.44 -2.72
CA ALA A 69 11.75 3.57 -2.61
C ALA A 69 12.43 3.59 -3.98
N ASP A 70 12.02 2.72 -4.91
CA ASP A 70 12.58 2.65 -6.27
C ASP A 70 12.24 3.90 -7.09
N LYS A 71 10.97 4.32 -7.08
CA LYS A 71 10.49 5.56 -7.75
C LYS A 71 11.29 6.80 -7.33
N HIS A 72 11.76 6.84 -6.08
CA HIS A 72 12.51 7.95 -5.51
C HIS A 72 14.03 7.68 -5.40
N GLY A 73 14.56 6.64 -6.08
CA GLY A 73 16.00 6.38 -6.15
C GLY A 73 16.65 5.95 -4.82
N MET A 74 15.87 5.41 -3.89
CA MET A 74 16.31 4.97 -2.56
C MET A 74 16.78 3.50 -2.54
N CYS A 75 16.50 2.74 -3.60
CA CYS A 75 17.02 1.41 -3.81
C CYS A 75 18.45 1.50 -4.35
N LYS A 76 19.47 1.38 -3.48
CA LYS A 76 20.84 1.16 -3.96
C LYS A 76 20.96 -0.26 -4.48
N LEU A 77 21.04 -0.42 -5.80
CA LEU A 77 21.54 -1.64 -6.43
C LEU A 77 22.99 -1.88 -5.97
N HIS A 78 23.16 -2.55 -4.84
CA HIS A 78 24.41 -3.27 -4.62
C HIS A 78 24.33 -4.49 -5.52
N SER A 79 25.22 -4.54 -6.49
CA SER A 79 25.50 -5.67 -7.36
C SER A 79 25.88 -6.89 -6.52
N HIS A 80 24.91 -7.61 -5.97
CA HIS A 80 25.11 -8.91 -5.36
C HIS A 80 24.01 -9.86 -5.80
N THR A 81 24.46 -10.92 -6.48
CA THR A 81 23.70 -12.06 -6.97
C THR A 81 22.88 -12.69 -5.85
N LEU A 82 21.59 -12.91 -6.11
CA LEU A 82 20.71 -13.65 -5.21
C LEU A 82 21.00 -15.16 -5.35
N GLN A 83 21.24 -15.84 -4.23
CA GLN A 83 21.07 -17.29 -4.15
C GLN A 83 19.68 -17.57 -3.56
N LEU A 84 18.88 -18.37 -4.26
CA LEU A 84 17.61 -18.90 -3.77
C LEU A 84 17.88 -20.22 -3.03
N ALA A 85 17.25 -20.38 -1.86
CA ALA A 85 17.06 -21.65 -1.19
C ALA A 85 15.60 -22.11 -1.39
#